data_AF-A0A840QDJ3-F1
#
_entry.id   AF-A0A840QDJ3-F1
#
_cell.length_a   1.000
_cell.length_b   1.000
_cell.length_c   1.000
_cell.angle_alpha   90.00
_cell.angle_beta   90.00
_cell.angle_gamma   90.00
#
_symmetry.space_group_name_H-M   'P 1'
#
loop_
_entity.id
_entity.type
_entity.pdbx_description
1 polymer ?
#
loop_
_entity_poly.entity_id
_entity_poly.type
_entity_poly.pdbx_seq_one_letter_code
_entity_poly.pdbx_strand_id
1 'polypeptide(L)'
;MSQPGPHDRPGSLDEVAQQQLIQEIGRVVVRALPPGWQEATVEYRELGDHHELVAQLLAPNGTAVPLAAPADVPELFVRLRNGMYQPDRGTWVSALYRLQRPGSYTVDFNSDYEPNWRIAPPPEAFADELRRYPRPAAVTPEWLATQAGGGDGEQGLRTAEVFDDDGRPITERPEVNPTERDQVVEYLEQAPIVLAARSYDTDRLDPNRSPAVPMTFHTDGSWIWPGAVGYYLRQHGVAPEAELLAHIRSRGFRLPEVDEPVREQAVAVITGEWRG
;
A
#
# COMPACT_ATOMS: atom_id res chain seq x y z
N MET A 1 41.32 3.27 0.56
CA MET A 1 40.21 4.22 0.64
C MET A 1 38.98 3.38 0.95
N SER A 2 38.39 3.59 2.12
CA SER A 2 37.41 2.67 2.71
C SER A 2 36.13 2.63 1.87
N GLN A 3 35.65 1.42 1.56
CA GLN A 3 34.33 1.22 0.99
C GLN A 3 33.27 1.65 2.04
N PRO A 4 32.30 2.51 1.69
CA PRO A 4 31.17 2.81 2.57
C PRO A 4 30.22 1.62 2.60
N GLY A 5 29.89 1.14 3.81
CA GLY A 5 28.99 0.01 4.06
C GLY A 5 27.50 0.39 3.99
N PRO A 6 26.58 -0.58 4.19
CA PRO A 6 25.14 -0.45 3.96
C PRO A 6 24.37 0.39 5.01
N HIS A 7 25.05 1.26 5.76
CA HIS A 7 24.48 2.05 6.86
C HIS A 7 24.87 3.53 6.79
N ASP A 8 25.10 4.04 5.59
CA ASP A 8 25.37 5.46 5.40
C ASP A 8 24.10 6.28 5.69
N ARG A 9 24.26 7.37 6.45
CA ARG A 9 23.15 8.28 6.79
C ARG A 9 22.54 8.86 5.50
N PRO A 10 21.21 9.05 5.43
CA PRO A 10 20.60 9.75 4.30
C PRO A 10 21.31 11.08 4.02
N GLY A 11 21.61 11.35 2.74
CA GLY A 11 22.28 12.57 2.31
C GLY A 11 23.78 12.64 2.56
N SER A 12 24.45 11.51 2.85
CA SER A 12 25.89 11.51 3.17
C SER A 12 26.83 11.50 1.96
N LEU A 13 26.33 11.38 0.72
CA LEU A 13 27.18 11.32 -0.47
C LEU A 13 27.57 12.72 -0.93
N ASP A 14 28.87 12.94 -1.14
CA ASP A 14 29.35 14.09 -1.92
C ASP A 14 29.21 13.83 -3.43
N GLU A 15 29.40 14.88 -4.24
CA GLU A 15 29.26 14.80 -5.70
C GLU A 15 30.21 13.78 -6.33
N VAL A 16 31.39 13.59 -5.75
CA VAL A 16 32.40 12.65 -6.26
C VAL A 16 31.95 11.22 -6.01
N ALA A 17 31.49 10.90 -4.80
CA ALA A 17 30.97 9.58 -4.44
C ALA A 17 29.67 9.26 -5.20
N GLN A 18 28.79 10.25 -5.39
CA GLN A 18 27.61 10.13 -6.25
C GLN A 18 28.02 9.74 -7.68
N GLN A 19 28.97 10.45 -8.27
CA GLN A 19 29.45 10.16 -9.63
C GLN A 19 30.15 8.79 -9.72
N GLN A 20 30.87 8.37 -8.68
CA GLN A 20 31.47 7.04 -8.61
C GLN A 20 30.43 5.92 -8.60
N LEU A 21 29.34 6.07 -7.84
CA LEU A 21 28.24 5.10 -7.82
C LEU A 21 27.53 5.03 -9.18
N ILE A 22 27.26 6.17 -9.82
CA ILE A 22 26.69 6.22 -11.17
C ILE A 22 27.58 5.43 -12.16
N GLN A 23 28.88 5.67 -12.15
CA GLN A 23 29.82 4.94 -13.01
C GLN A 23 29.92 3.45 -12.67
N GLU A 24 29.79 3.08 -11.39
CA GLU A 24 29.77 1.70 -10.94
C GLU A 24 28.53 0.95 -11.47
N ILE A 25 27.34 1.56 -11.36
CA ILE A 25 26.09 1.05 -11.95
C ILE A 25 26.29 0.78 -13.44
N GLY A 26 26.77 1.78 -14.19
CA GLY A 26 27.02 1.63 -15.62
C GLY A 26 27.99 0.48 -15.94
N ARG A 27 29.06 0.31 -15.14
CA ARG A 27 30.03 -0.77 -15.32
C ARG A 27 29.44 -2.15 -15.08
N VAL A 28 28.61 -2.31 -14.05
CA VAL A 28 27.93 -3.57 -13.73
C VAL A 28 26.95 -3.93 -14.84
N VAL A 29 26.15 -2.97 -15.29
CA VAL A 29 25.18 -3.17 -16.39
C VAL A 29 25.90 -3.57 -17.69
N VAL A 30 26.93 -2.83 -18.11
CA VAL A 30 27.66 -3.09 -19.37
C VAL A 30 28.26 -4.50 -19.43
N ARG A 31 28.69 -5.06 -18.29
CA ARG A 31 29.23 -6.43 -18.23
C ARG A 31 28.19 -7.52 -18.55
N ALA A 32 26.91 -7.24 -18.31
CA ALA A 32 25.82 -8.16 -18.60
C ALA A 32 25.23 -7.98 -20.00
N LEU A 33 25.60 -6.91 -20.72
CA LEU A 33 25.09 -6.67 -22.06
C LEU A 33 25.71 -7.62 -23.09
N PRO A 34 24.92 -8.13 -24.06
CA PRO A 34 25.41 -9.05 -25.07
C PRO A 34 26.41 -8.38 -26.03
N PRO A 35 27.25 -9.18 -26.74
CA PRO A 35 28.10 -8.65 -27.80
C PRO A 35 27.28 -7.88 -28.85
N GLY A 36 27.82 -6.75 -29.34
CA GLY A 36 27.18 -5.96 -30.40
C GLY A 36 26.05 -5.03 -29.96
N TRP A 37 25.72 -4.93 -28.67
CA TRP A 37 24.75 -3.95 -28.14
C TRP A 37 25.08 -2.52 -28.62
N GLN A 38 24.07 -1.69 -28.89
CA GLN A 38 24.27 -0.28 -29.29
C GLN A 38 23.73 0.68 -28.24
N GLU A 39 22.50 0.43 -27.81
CA GLU A 39 21.83 1.22 -26.78
C GLU A 39 21.10 0.31 -25.79
N ALA A 40 21.17 0.64 -24.51
CA ALA A 40 20.49 -0.07 -23.44
C ALA A 40 19.92 0.93 -22.43
N THR A 41 18.77 0.60 -21.85
CA THR A 41 18.13 1.39 -20.81
C THR A 41 17.96 0.56 -19.55
N VAL A 42 18.14 1.20 -18.40
CA VAL A 42 17.81 0.64 -17.09
C VAL A 42 16.96 1.66 -16.37
N GLU A 43 15.70 1.33 -16.14
CA GLU A 43 14.79 2.12 -15.35
C GLU A 43 14.65 1.49 -13.97
N TYR A 44 15.03 2.25 -12.94
CA TYR A 44 14.87 1.88 -11.55
C TYR A 44 13.79 2.76 -10.92
N ARG A 45 12.89 2.15 -10.16
CA ARG A 45 11.78 2.83 -9.47
C ARG A 45 11.72 2.30 -8.06
N GLU A 46 11.57 3.17 -7.08
CA GLU A 46 11.50 2.78 -5.69
C GLU A 46 10.60 3.73 -4.90
N LEU A 47 9.74 3.13 -4.08
CA LEU A 47 8.90 3.81 -3.13
C LEU A 47 8.76 2.93 -1.89
N GLY A 48 9.20 3.43 -0.73
CA GLY A 48 9.20 2.60 0.47
C GLY A 48 10.01 1.31 0.24
N ASP A 49 9.43 0.15 0.55
CA ASP A 49 10.07 -1.16 0.32
C ASP A 49 9.75 -1.75 -1.07
N HIS A 50 8.84 -1.11 -1.82
CA HIS A 50 8.50 -1.51 -3.17
C HIS A 50 9.51 -0.96 -4.16
N HIS A 51 10.11 -1.83 -4.97
CA HIS A 51 11.02 -1.40 -6.03
C HIS A 51 10.87 -2.25 -7.28
N GLU A 52 11.13 -1.63 -8.42
CA GLU A 52 11.14 -2.27 -9.73
C GLU A 52 12.43 -1.89 -10.45
N LEU A 53 12.99 -2.85 -11.17
CA LEU A 53 14.08 -2.59 -12.11
C LEU A 53 13.73 -3.23 -13.45
N VAL A 54 13.66 -2.39 -14.49
CA VAL A 54 13.42 -2.81 -15.87
C VAL A 54 14.65 -2.48 -16.70
N ALA A 55 15.32 -3.51 -17.20
CA ALA A 55 16.45 -3.35 -18.13
C ALA A 55 16.03 -3.79 -19.54
N GLN A 56 16.38 -2.99 -20.54
CA GLN A 56 16.06 -3.26 -21.94
C GLN A 56 17.24 -2.93 -22.85
N LEU A 57 17.37 -3.69 -23.94
CA LEU A 57 18.25 -3.40 -25.06
C LEU A 57 17.41 -2.78 -26.19
N LEU A 58 17.89 -1.70 -26.80
CA LEU A 58 17.32 -1.23 -28.05
C LEU A 58 18.05 -1.92 -29.22
N ALA A 59 17.34 -2.81 -29.91
CA ALA A 59 17.86 -3.45 -31.11
C ALA A 59 17.97 -2.42 -32.26
N PRO A 60 18.82 -2.65 -33.28
CA PRO A 60 19.01 -1.70 -34.39
C PRO A 60 17.73 -1.36 -35.17
N ASN A 61 16.71 -2.22 -35.10
CA ASN A 61 15.39 -2.01 -35.71
C ASN A 61 14.44 -1.19 -34.81
N GLY A 62 14.91 -0.66 -33.68
CA GLY A 62 14.12 0.09 -32.70
C GLY A 62 13.30 -0.77 -31.73
N THR A 63 13.41 -2.11 -31.78
CA THR A 63 12.69 -2.99 -30.85
C THR A 63 13.37 -3.00 -29.48
N ALA A 64 12.60 -2.77 -28.42
CA ALA A 64 13.06 -2.95 -27.05
C ALA A 64 13.01 -4.44 -26.66
N VAL A 65 14.15 -5.00 -26.29
CA VAL A 65 14.30 -6.40 -25.87
C VAL A 65 14.61 -6.43 -24.37
N PRO A 66 13.77 -7.08 -23.53
CA PRO A 66 14.04 -7.19 -22.10
C PRO A 66 15.37 -7.89 -21.79
N LEU A 67 16.07 -7.39 -20.78
CA LEU A 67 17.30 -7.97 -20.26
C LEU A 67 17.11 -8.38 -18.80
N ALA A 68 17.73 -9.50 -18.42
CA ALA A 68 17.90 -9.83 -17.01
C ALA A 68 18.90 -8.84 -16.39
N ALA A 69 18.44 -8.04 -15.44
CA ALA A 69 19.32 -7.12 -14.73
C ALA A 69 20.23 -7.89 -13.76
N PRO A 70 21.51 -7.50 -13.63
CA PRO A 70 22.39 -8.11 -12.64
C PRO A 70 21.87 -7.87 -11.22
N ALA A 71 21.99 -8.89 -10.36
CA ALA A 71 21.45 -8.87 -9.00
C ALA A 71 22.02 -7.74 -8.12
N ASP A 72 23.23 -7.26 -8.41
CA ASP A 72 23.90 -6.23 -7.63
C ASP A 72 23.41 -4.80 -7.97
N VAL A 73 22.73 -4.60 -9.10
CA VAL A 73 22.34 -3.26 -9.59
C VAL A 73 21.32 -2.57 -8.69
N PRO A 74 20.24 -3.23 -8.22
CA PRO A 74 19.29 -2.60 -7.29
C PRO A 74 19.97 -2.01 -6.05
N GLU A 75 20.90 -2.73 -5.42
CA GLU A 75 21.58 -2.25 -4.21
C GLU A 75 22.40 -0.97 -4.49
N LEU A 76 23.03 -0.87 -5.66
CA LEU A 76 23.75 0.34 -6.06
C LEU A 76 22.81 1.54 -6.25
N PHE A 77 21.61 1.32 -6.80
CA PHE A 77 20.59 2.37 -6.90
C PHE A 77 20.05 2.79 -5.53
N VAL A 78 19.79 1.84 -4.62
CA VAL A 78 19.37 2.14 -3.23
C VAL A 78 20.42 3.02 -2.53
N ARG A 79 21.70 2.67 -2.65
CA ARG A 79 22.81 3.46 -2.08
C ARG A 79 22.87 4.86 -2.67
N LEU A 80 22.73 4.98 -3.99
CA LEU A 80 22.70 6.27 -4.69
C LEU A 80 21.50 7.11 -4.23
N ARG A 81 20.32 6.50 -4.15
CA ARG A 81 19.06 7.13 -3.72
C ARG A 81 19.14 7.68 -2.31
N ASN A 82 19.61 6.84 -1.38
CA ASN A 82 19.79 7.21 0.02
C ASN A 82 20.79 8.34 0.18
N GLY A 83 21.91 8.28 -0.54
CA GLY A 83 22.94 9.30 -0.47
C GLY A 83 22.60 10.63 -1.15
N MET A 84 21.68 10.61 -2.12
CA MET A 84 21.17 11.82 -2.80
C MET A 84 20.01 12.51 -2.07
N TYR A 85 19.57 11.97 -0.92
CA TYR A 85 18.54 12.60 -0.11
C TYR A 85 18.97 13.99 0.40
N GLN A 86 18.08 14.98 0.28
CA GLN A 86 18.27 16.31 0.83
C GLN A 86 17.06 16.70 1.70
N PRO A 87 17.23 17.15 2.96
CA PRO A 87 16.10 17.45 3.85
C PRO A 87 15.09 18.49 3.34
N ASP A 88 15.54 19.40 2.48
CA ASP A 88 14.73 20.47 1.90
C ASP A 88 13.98 20.06 0.62
N ARG A 89 14.31 18.90 0.02
CA ARG A 89 13.74 18.42 -1.25
C ARG A 89 13.21 16.98 -1.22
N GLY A 90 13.73 16.14 -0.33
CA GLY A 90 13.56 14.69 -0.38
C GLY A 90 14.60 14.00 -1.27
N THR A 91 14.25 12.83 -1.78
CA THR A 91 15.01 12.08 -2.79
C THR A 91 14.14 11.76 -4.00
N TRP A 92 14.75 11.23 -5.06
CA TRP A 92 14.07 10.83 -6.30
C TRP A 92 13.31 9.50 -6.13
N VAL A 93 12.31 9.27 -6.99
CA VAL A 93 11.43 8.06 -6.98
C VAL A 93 11.67 7.16 -8.19
N SER A 94 12.26 7.69 -9.26
CA SER A 94 12.78 6.87 -10.35
C SER A 94 14.05 7.43 -10.98
N ALA A 95 14.84 6.55 -11.57
CA ALA A 95 16.06 6.86 -12.30
C ALA A 95 16.05 6.12 -13.65
N LEU A 96 16.20 6.86 -14.75
CA LEU A 96 16.35 6.30 -16.09
C LEU A 96 17.81 6.42 -16.54
N TYR A 97 18.50 5.30 -16.55
CA TYR A 97 19.88 5.18 -17.01
C TYR A 97 19.91 4.76 -18.48
N ARG A 98 20.52 5.57 -19.35
CA ARG A 98 20.69 5.26 -20.77
C ARG A 98 22.17 5.07 -21.08
N LEU A 99 22.50 3.95 -21.70
CA LEU A 99 23.85 3.57 -22.12
C LEU A 99 23.91 3.54 -23.64
N GLN A 100 24.93 4.15 -24.22
CA GLN A 100 25.19 4.13 -25.66
C GLN A 100 26.65 3.75 -25.94
N ARG A 101 26.89 2.86 -26.89
CA ARG A 101 28.26 2.58 -27.35
C ARG A 101 28.82 3.76 -28.17
N PRO A 102 30.13 4.08 -28.07
CA PRO A 102 31.18 3.37 -27.33
C PRO A 102 31.46 3.94 -25.92
N GLY A 103 30.43 4.13 -25.09
CA GLY A 103 30.59 4.37 -23.65
C GLY A 103 30.00 5.68 -23.12
N SER A 104 29.16 6.38 -23.89
CA SER A 104 28.39 7.49 -23.37
C SER A 104 27.21 6.99 -22.53
N TYR A 105 26.82 7.79 -21.55
CA TYR A 105 25.63 7.52 -20.77
C TYR A 105 24.96 8.81 -20.31
N THR A 106 23.66 8.71 -20.04
CA THR A 106 22.89 9.73 -19.33
C THR A 106 22.09 9.07 -18.21
N VAL A 107 21.84 9.82 -17.14
CA VAL A 107 20.99 9.39 -16.03
C VAL A 107 20.04 10.52 -15.71
N ASP A 108 18.76 10.24 -15.77
CA ASP A 108 17.70 11.20 -15.47
C ASP A 108 16.97 10.74 -14.21
N PHE A 109 16.90 11.62 -13.22
CA PHE A 109 16.21 11.36 -11.97
C PHE A 109 14.86 12.08 -11.98
N ASN A 110 13.82 11.39 -11.54
CA ASN A 110 12.49 11.94 -11.39
C ASN A 110 12.11 11.94 -9.91
N SER A 111 11.79 13.11 -9.38
CA SER A 111 11.27 13.32 -8.02
C SER A 111 9.79 13.71 -8.00
N ASP A 112 9.24 14.12 -9.15
CA ASP A 112 8.02 14.93 -9.20
C ASP A 112 6.83 14.15 -9.76
N TYR A 113 7.07 13.31 -10.76
CA TYR A 113 6.03 12.58 -11.47
C TYR A 113 5.86 11.17 -10.90
N GLU A 114 4.62 10.69 -10.84
CA GLU A 114 4.35 9.32 -10.44
C GLU A 114 4.98 8.33 -11.43
N PRO A 115 5.81 7.38 -10.98
CA PRO A 115 6.37 6.36 -11.86
C PRO A 115 5.28 5.47 -12.45
N ASN A 116 5.47 5.02 -13.70
CA ASN A 116 4.54 4.08 -14.33
C ASN A 116 4.78 2.64 -13.83
N TRP A 117 4.30 2.32 -12.63
CA TRP A 117 4.50 1.03 -11.97
C TRP A 117 3.98 -0.16 -12.79
N ARG A 118 4.73 -1.27 -12.84
CA ARG A 118 4.24 -2.53 -13.41
C ARG A 118 3.31 -3.25 -12.44
N ILE A 119 3.64 -3.16 -11.15
CA ILE A 119 2.84 -3.64 -10.02
C ILE A 119 2.66 -2.43 -9.11
N ALA A 120 1.41 -2.06 -8.84
CA ALA A 120 1.10 -0.93 -7.97
C ALA A 120 1.79 -1.09 -6.60
N PRO A 121 2.48 -0.07 -6.07
CA PRO A 121 3.02 -0.12 -4.73
C PRO A 121 1.89 -0.29 -3.71
N PRO A 122 2.10 -1.05 -2.63
CA PRO A 122 1.10 -1.17 -1.59
C PRO A 122 0.94 0.17 -0.83
N PRO A 123 -0.23 0.47 -0.25
CA PRO A 123 -0.52 1.78 0.38
C PRO A 123 0.49 2.18 1.46
N GLU A 124 0.97 1.23 2.25
CA GLU A 124 1.98 1.46 3.29
C GLU A 124 3.31 2.01 2.72
N ALA A 125 3.65 1.70 1.46
CA ALA A 125 4.88 2.14 0.84
C ALA A 125 4.97 3.67 0.72
N PHE A 126 3.84 4.35 0.52
CA PHE A 126 3.77 5.81 0.39
C PHE A 126 4.04 6.52 1.73
N ALA A 127 3.43 6.05 2.81
CA ALA A 127 3.67 6.57 4.15
C ALA A 127 5.11 6.26 4.62
N ASP A 128 5.61 5.06 4.30
CA ASP A 128 6.96 4.63 4.60
C ASP A 128 8.02 5.47 3.87
N GLU A 129 7.75 5.84 2.62
CA GLU A 129 8.61 6.71 1.83
C GLU A 129 8.81 8.08 2.51
N LEU A 130 7.72 8.74 2.90
CA LEU A 130 7.80 10.05 3.57
C LEU A 130 8.41 9.96 4.97
N ARG A 131 8.29 8.81 5.64
CA ARG A 131 8.95 8.56 6.93
C ARG A 131 10.46 8.40 6.78
N ARG A 132 10.91 7.68 5.75
CA ARG A 132 12.34 7.44 5.47
C ARG A 132 13.04 8.64 4.87
N TYR A 133 12.36 9.34 3.96
CA TYR A 133 12.88 10.51 3.27
C TYR A 133 11.96 11.72 3.48
N PRO A 134 11.94 12.30 4.70
CA PRO A 134 11.12 13.47 5.02
C PRO A 134 11.41 14.63 4.07
N ARG A 135 10.35 15.29 3.59
CA ARG A 135 10.43 16.43 2.68
C ARG A 135 9.34 17.45 2.99
N PRO A 136 9.55 18.76 2.79
CA PRO A 136 8.52 19.77 3.02
C PRO A 136 7.28 19.55 2.16
N ALA A 137 6.10 19.85 2.69
CA ALA A 137 4.83 19.70 1.97
C ALA A 137 4.83 20.48 0.62
N ALA A 138 5.48 21.64 0.57
CA ALA A 138 5.57 22.48 -0.63
C ALA A 138 6.34 21.85 -1.81
N VAL A 139 7.18 20.84 -1.53
CA VAL A 139 7.96 20.11 -2.54
C VAL A 139 7.59 18.62 -2.59
N THR A 140 6.54 18.23 -1.87
CA THR A 140 6.00 16.87 -1.93
C THR A 140 5.06 16.78 -3.12
N PRO A 141 5.27 15.84 -4.07
CA PRO A 141 4.32 15.66 -5.16
C PRO A 141 2.92 15.32 -4.67
N GLU A 142 1.90 15.84 -5.36
CA GLU A 142 0.49 15.69 -4.96
C GLU A 142 0.05 14.22 -4.90
N TRP A 143 0.49 13.40 -5.85
CA TRP A 143 0.20 11.96 -5.88
C TRP A 143 0.75 11.26 -4.64
N LEU A 144 1.98 11.59 -4.22
CA LEU A 144 2.64 11.00 -3.05
C LEU A 144 1.98 11.48 -1.76
N ALA A 145 1.65 12.77 -1.67
CA ALA A 145 0.97 13.33 -0.50
C ALA A 145 -0.43 12.71 -0.32
N THR A 146 -1.18 12.56 -1.41
CA THR A 146 -2.54 12.00 -1.40
C THR A 146 -2.53 10.55 -0.93
N GLN A 147 -1.66 9.70 -1.49
CA GLN A 147 -1.62 8.28 -1.13
C GLN A 147 -0.98 8.03 0.24
N ALA A 148 0.02 8.84 0.65
CA ALA A 148 0.60 8.73 1.98
C ALA A 148 -0.34 9.23 3.10
N GLY A 149 -1.17 10.24 2.81
CA GLY A 149 -2.24 10.70 3.69
C GLY A 149 -3.49 9.81 3.65
N GLY A 150 -3.64 9.04 2.57
CA GLY A 150 -4.77 8.15 2.29
C GLY A 150 -4.61 6.72 2.81
N GLY A 151 -3.77 6.50 3.83
CA GLY A 151 -3.48 5.19 4.44
C GLY A 151 -4.66 4.42 5.05
N ASP A 152 -5.90 4.84 4.78
CA ASP A 152 -7.13 4.14 5.12
C ASP A 152 -7.89 3.58 3.90
N GLY A 153 -7.45 3.86 2.66
CA GLY A 153 -8.30 3.73 1.46
C GLY A 153 -7.97 2.64 0.40
N GLU A 154 -6.87 1.89 0.47
CA GLU A 154 -6.50 0.95 -0.61
C GLU A 154 -6.05 -0.45 -0.16
N GLN A 155 -6.56 -0.95 0.97
CA GLN A 155 -7.02 -2.34 0.95
C GLN A 155 -8.47 -2.25 0.48
N GLY A 156 -8.80 -2.80 -0.69
CA GLY A 156 -10.18 -2.78 -1.18
C GLY A 156 -11.13 -3.18 -0.05
N LEU A 157 -12.23 -2.42 0.12
CA LEU A 157 -13.16 -2.54 1.24
C LEU A 157 -13.46 -4.02 1.54
N ARG A 158 -13.05 -4.47 2.73
CA ARG A 158 -13.23 -5.86 3.15
C ARG A 158 -14.59 -6.03 3.81
N THR A 159 -15.41 -6.97 3.32
CA THR A 159 -16.70 -7.28 3.94
C THR A 159 -16.49 -8.33 5.02
N ALA A 160 -16.87 -8.03 6.25
CA ALA A 160 -16.78 -8.98 7.36
C ALA A 160 -17.81 -10.10 7.21
N GLU A 161 -17.36 -11.35 7.34
CA GLU A 161 -18.24 -12.51 7.31
C GLU A 161 -18.91 -12.71 8.67
N VAL A 162 -20.23 -12.86 8.65
CA VAL A 162 -21.04 -13.01 9.87
C VAL A 162 -21.69 -14.38 9.95
N PHE A 163 -21.99 -14.95 8.79
CA PHE A 163 -22.71 -16.20 8.66
C PHE A 163 -21.86 -17.22 7.92
N ASP A 164 -21.98 -18.49 8.33
CA ASP A 164 -21.46 -19.62 7.56
C ASP A 164 -22.29 -19.84 6.29
N ASP A 165 -21.86 -20.80 5.47
CA ASP A 165 -22.54 -21.19 4.22
C ASP A 165 -24.02 -21.60 4.44
N ASP A 166 -24.38 -21.99 5.67
CA ASP A 166 -25.75 -22.38 6.08
C ASP A 166 -26.56 -21.20 6.65
N GLY A 167 -26.02 -19.98 6.62
CA GLY A 167 -26.69 -18.77 7.09
C GLY A 167 -26.79 -18.67 8.62
N ARG A 168 -25.96 -19.39 9.37
CA ARG A 168 -25.89 -19.33 10.84
C ARG A 168 -24.72 -18.46 11.28
N PRO A 169 -24.83 -17.72 12.39
CA PRO A 169 -23.71 -16.96 12.91
C PRO A 169 -22.49 -17.85 13.14
N ILE A 170 -21.32 -17.45 12.64
CA ILE A 170 -20.06 -18.18 12.88
C ILE A 170 -19.68 -18.00 14.35
N THR A 171 -19.91 -19.03 15.17
CA THR A 171 -19.64 -18.99 16.62
C THR A 171 -18.30 -19.59 17.02
N GLU A 172 -17.64 -20.32 16.13
CA GLU A 172 -16.30 -20.90 16.36
C GLU A 172 -15.20 -19.84 16.22
N ARG A 173 -15.15 -18.91 17.17
CA ARG A 173 -14.17 -17.82 17.19
C ARG A 173 -13.55 -17.67 18.57
N PRO A 174 -12.27 -17.28 18.69
CA PRO A 174 -11.66 -16.96 19.98
C PRO A 174 -12.50 -15.90 20.70
N GLU A 175 -12.81 -16.13 21.97
CA GLU A 175 -13.58 -15.16 22.76
C GLU A 175 -12.88 -13.80 22.81
N VAL A 176 -13.67 -12.72 22.67
CA VAL A 176 -13.19 -11.36 22.88
C VAL A 176 -12.93 -11.17 24.37
N ASN A 177 -11.81 -10.52 24.71
CA ASN A 177 -11.48 -10.27 26.11
C ASN A 177 -12.61 -9.45 26.77
N PRO A 178 -13.15 -9.83 27.95
CA PRO A 178 -14.23 -9.10 28.61
C PRO A 178 -13.93 -7.61 28.82
N THR A 179 -12.65 -7.26 29.00
CA THR A 179 -12.21 -5.87 29.21
C THR A 179 -12.23 -5.01 27.94
N GLU A 180 -12.14 -5.62 26.75
CA GLU A 180 -12.17 -4.90 25.46
C GLU A 180 -13.53 -4.98 24.76
N ARG A 181 -14.40 -5.93 25.18
CA ARG A 181 -15.70 -6.21 24.56
C ARG A 181 -16.55 -4.96 24.38
N ASP A 182 -16.67 -4.13 25.40
CA ASP A 182 -17.51 -2.92 25.35
C ASP A 182 -16.97 -1.92 24.31
N GLN A 183 -15.63 -1.79 24.20
CA GLN A 183 -14.99 -0.91 23.22
C GLN A 183 -15.17 -1.43 21.79
N VAL A 184 -15.14 -2.75 21.60
CA VAL A 184 -15.40 -3.38 20.29
C VAL A 184 -16.86 -3.22 19.89
N VAL A 185 -17.81 -3.43 20.82
CA VAL A 185 -19.23 -3.18 20.56
C VAL A 185 -19.46 -1.72 20.19
N GLU A 186 -18.88 -0.79 20.93
CA GLU A 186 -19.00 0.64 20.67
C GLU A 186 -18.45 1.00 19.28
N TYR A 187 -17.27 0.50 18.91
CA TYR A 187 -16.70 0.69 17.58
C TYR A 187 -17.64 0.18 16.46
N LEU A 188 -18.15 -1.04 16.62
CA LEU A 188 -19.00 -1.69 15.61
C LEU A 188 -20.37 -1.02 15.46
N GLU A 189 -20.97 -0.54 16.55
CA GLU A 189 -22.31 0.05 16.55
C GLU A 189 -22.31 1.56 16.24
N GLN A 190 -21.23 2.30 16.57
CA GLN A 190 -21.14 3.75 16.32
C GLN A 190 -20.54 4.11 14.95
N ALA A 191 -19.97 3.15 14.22
CA ALA A 191 -19.43 3.40 12.89
C ALA A 191 -20.50 3.96 11.92
N PRO A 192 -20.13 4.85 10.99
CA PRO A 192 -21.03 5.38 9.98
C PRO A 192 -21.84 4.30 9.25
N ILE A 193 -23.16 4.51 9.16
CA ILE A 193 -24.08 3.63 8.42
C ILE A 193 -24.07 4.05 6.94
N VAL A 194 -23.81 3.09 6.06
CA VAL A 194 -23.82 3.27 4.59
C VAL A 194 -25.07 2.72 3.93
N LEU A 195 -25.72 1.72 4.53
CA LEU A 195 -26.99 1.18 4.06
C LEU A 195 -27.86 0.77 5.24
N ALA A 196 -29.17 1.04 5.18
CA ALA A 196 -30.12 0.67 6.22
C ALA A 196 -31.46 0.24 5.64
N ALA A 197 -31.97 -0.92 6.06
CA ALA A 197 -33.36 -1.28 5.86
C ALA A 197 -34.24 -0.72 6.98
N ARG A 198 -35.55 -0.60 6.73
CA ARG A 198 -36.53 -0.09 7.70
C ARG A 198 -37.01 -1.15 8.71
N SER A 199 -36.51 -2.38 8.60
CA SER A 199 -36.92 -3.54 9.39
C SER A 199 -35.73 -4.17 10.12
N TYR A 200 -36.03 -5.02 11.09
CA TYR A 200 -35.07 -5.85 11.81
C TYR A 200 -35.22 -7.31 11.37
N ASP A 201 -34.12 -8.06 11.37
CA ASP A 201 -34.14 -9.51 11.15
C ASP A 201 -34.33 -10.25 12.49
N THR A 202 -34.71 -11.53 12.38
CA THR A 202 -34.91 -12.42 13.52
C THR A 202 -33.57 -12.86 14.10
N ASP A 203 -33.47 -12.87 15.43
CA ASP A 203 -32.31 -13.41 16.12
C ASP A 203 -32.25 -14.94 15.93
N ARG A 204 -31.22 -15.42 15.22
CA ARG A 204 -31.09 -16.85 14.89
C ARG A 204 -30.67 -17.69 16.10
N LEU A 205 -30.08 -17.08 17.13
CA LEU A 205 -29.69 -17.75 18.37
C LEU A 205 -30.79 -17.71 19.42
N ASP A 206 -31.77 -16.81 19.28
CA ASP A 206 -33.00 -16.75 20.08
C ASP A 206 -34.23 -16.46 19.21
N PRO A 207 -34.73 -17.45 18.44
CA PRO A 207 -35.80 -17.24 17.47
C PRO A 207 -37.18 -16.96 18.09
N ASN A 208 -37.33 -17.13 19.41
CA ASN A 208 -38.58 -16.82 20.11
C ASN A 208 -38.69 -15.33 20.46
N ARG A 209 -37.63 -14.55 20.22
CA ARG A 209 -37.59 -13.11 20.48
C ARG A 209 -38.20 -12.32 19.32
N SER A 210 -38.76 -11.16 19.62
CA SER A 210 -39.13 -10.18 18.59
C SER A 210 -37.92 -9.83 17.72
N PRO A 211 -38.09 -9.66 16.39
CA PRO A 211 -37.01 -9.26 15.50
C PRO A 211 -36.28 -8.02 16.01
N ALA A 212 -34.96 -8.14 16.16
CA ALA A 212 -34.10 -7.15 16.82
C ALA A 212 -32.73 -7.00 16.15
N VAL A 213 -32.37 -7.86 15.20
CA VAL A 213 -31.08 -7.81 14.50
C VAL A 213 -31.11 -6.65 13.49
N PRO A 214 -30.25 -5.62 13.63
CA PRO A 214 -30.26 -4.48 12.72
C PRO A 214 -29.87 -4.89 11.30
N MET A 215 -30.71 -4.53 10.33
CA MET A 215 -30.43 -4.68 8.90
C MET A 215 -29.72 -3.43 8.35
N THR A 216 -28.59 -3.10 8.97
CA THR A 216 -27.72 -1.98 8.58
C THR A 216 -26.37 -2.50 8.10
N PHE A 217 -25.66 -1.70 7.32
CA PHE A 217 -24.25 -1.88 7.02
C PHE A 217 -23.48 -0.66 7.48
N HIS A 218 -22.36 -0.91 8.15
CA HIS A 218 -21.46 0.08 8.70
C HIS A 218 -20.10 0.00 8.00
N THR A 219 -19.33 1.09 8.06
CA THR A 219 -17.94 1.10 7.57
C THR A 219 -17.05 2.02 8.39
N ASP A 220 -15.76 1.70 8.47
CA ASP A 220 -14.70 2.59 8.95
C ASP A 220 -13.75 3.04 7.82
N GLY A 221 -14.14 2.84 6.56
CA GLY A 221 -13.33 3.16 5.39
C GLY A 221 -12.39 2.06 4.93
N SER A 222 -12.06 1.08 5.78
CA SER A 222 -11.27 -0.10 5.40
C SER A 222 -12.10 -1.39 5.42
N TRP A 223 -13.08 -1.49 6.32
CA TRP A 223 -13.99 -2.61 6.46
C TRP A 223 -15.45 -2.19 6.26
N ILE A 224 -16.26 -3.15 5.81
CA ILE A 224 -17.72 -3.08 5.78
C ILE A 224 -18.25 -4.24 6.61
N TRP A 225 -19.22 -3.99 7.49
CA TRP A 225 -19.85 -5.06 8.27
C TRP A 225 -21.34 -4.79 8.48
N PRO A 226 -22.17 -5.84 8.58
CA PRO A 226 -23.57 -5.66 8.91
C PRO A 226 -23.74 -5.36 10.41
N GLY A 227 -24.80 -4.62 10.77
CA GLY A 227 -25.15 -4.29 12.16
C GLY A 227 -25.39 -5.53 13.04
N ALA A 228 -25.63 -6.68 12.42
CA ALA A 228 -25.67 -7.97 13.08
C ALA A 228 -24.39 -8.30 13.88
N VAL A 229 -23.21 -7.86 13.44
CA VAL A 229 -21.93 -8.14 14.15
C VAL A 229 -21.94 -7.54 15.55
N GLY A 230 -22.26 -6.25 15.66
CA GLY A 230 -22.37 -5.57 16.96
C GLY A 230 -23.48 -6.17 17.82
N TYR A 231 -24.64 -6.49 17.21
CA TYR A 231 -25.75 -7.13 17.90
C TYR A 231 -25.36 -8.48 18.52
N TYR A 232 -24.79 -9.41 17.73
CA TYR A 232 -24.45 -10.75 18.22
C TYR A 232 -23.29 -10.73 19.22
N LEU A 233 -22.32 -9.83 19.06
CA LEU A 233 -21.29 -9.63 20.07
C LEU A 233 -21.89 -9.13 21.38
N ARG A 234 -22.76 -8.11 21.35
CA ARG A 234 -23.39 -7.54 22.54
C ARG A 234 -24.32 -8.53 23.23
N GLN A 235 -25.25 -9.13 22.47
CA GLN A 235 -26.34 -9.95 22.98
C GLN A 235 -25.89 -11.37 23.36
N HIS A 236 -25.03 -11.99 22.55
CA HIS A 236 -24.69 -13.41 22.66
C HIS A 236 -23.20 -13.67 22.91
N GLY A 237 -22.35 -12.64 22.83
CA GLY A 237 -20.90 -12.79 23.01
C GLY A 237 -20.19 -13.45 21.83
N VAL A 238 -20.85 -13.51 20.66
CA VAL A 238 -20.24 -14.05 19.44
C VAL A 238 -19.17 -13.07 18.96
N ALA A 239 -17.93 -13.53 18.88
CA ALA A 239 -16.82 -12.68 18.46
C ALA A 239 -16.95 -12.29 16.97
N PRO A 240 -16.53 -11.06 16.59
CA PRO A 240 -16.36 -10.68 15.19
C PRO A 240 -15.22 -11.49 14.55
N GLU A 241 -15.09 -11.39 13.22
CA GLU A 241 -14.02 -12.02 12.46
C GLU A 241 -12.66 -11.63 13.05
N ALA A 242 -11.72 -12.58 13.13
CA ALA A 242 -10.45 -12.37 13.84
C ALA A 242 -9.62 -11.23 13.24
N GLU A 243 -9.68 -11.08 11.91
CA GLU A 243 -8.99 -10.01 11.19
C GLU A 243 -9.65 -8.65 11.39
N LEU A 244 -10.98 -8.58 11.38
CA LEU A 244 -11.71 -7.37 11.77
C LEU A 244 -11.39 -6.98 13.23
N LEU A 245 -11.35 -7.94 14.15
CA LEU A 245 -11.00 -7.69 15.54
C LEU A 245 -9.56 -7.20 15.69
N ALA A 246 -8.61 -7.78 14.94
CA ALA A 246 -7.23 -7.33 14.91
C ALA A 246 -7.11 -5.90 14.37
N HIS A 247 -7.88 -5.56 13.34
CA HIS A 247 -7.97 -4.21 12.77
C HIS A 247 -8.51 -3.18 13.77
N ILE A 248 -9.60 -3.50 14.48
CA ILE A 248 -10.16 -2.64 15.53
C ILE A 248 -9.12 -2.38 16.63
N ARG A 249 -8.36 -3.41 17.02
CA ARG A 249 -7.27 -3.29 18.01
C ARG A 249 -6.13 -2.42 17.50
N SER A 250 -5.70 -2.56 16.24
CA SER A 250 -4.64 -1.73 15.68
C SER A 250 -5.03 -0.25 15.57
N ARG A 251 -6.34 0.03 15.44
CA ARG A 251 -6.93 1.38 15.51
C ARG A 251 -7.06 1.93 16.92
N GLY A 252 -6.76 1.13 17.96
CA GLY A 252 -6.96 1.52 19.35
C GLY A 252 -8.43 1.80 19.69
N PHE A 253 -9.37 1.08 19.06
CA PHE A 253 -10.81 1.20 19.26
C PHE A 253 -11.39 2.59 18.96
N ARG A 254 -10.74 3.37 18.08
CA ARG A 254 -11.23 4.69 17.65
C ARG A 254 -11.66 4.69 16.20
N LEU A 255 -12.86 5.17 15.94
CA LEU A 255 -13.39 5.31 14.60
C LEU A 255 -12.66 6.43 13.85
N PRO A 256 -12.21 6.17 12.60
CA PRO A 256 -11.69 7.20 11.72
C PRO A 256 -12.82 8.07 11.16
N GLU A 257 -12.44 9.23 10.62
CA GLU A 257 -13.34 10.01 9.77
C GLU A 257 -13.42 9.33 8.40
N VAL A 258 -14.64 9.00 7.96
CA VAL A 258 -14.86 8.33 6.67
C VAL A 258 -15.45 9.34 5.69
N ASP A 259 -14.66 9.68 4.67
CA ASP A 259 -15.02 10.60 3.61
C ASP A 259 -16.16 10.06 2.71
N GLU A 260 -16.92 10.97 2.11
CA GLU A 260 -18.09 10.64 1.28
C GLU A 260 -17.78 9.69 0.10
N PRO A 261 -16.68 9.85 -0.68
CA PRO A 261 -16.36 8.93 -1.77
C PRO A 261 -16.15 7.48 -1.30
N VAL A 262 -15.56 7.30 -0.11
CA VAL A 262 -15.34 5.96 0.48
C VAL A 262 -16.66 5.35 0.93
N ARG A 263 -17.60 6.15 1.45
CA ARG A 263 -18.96 5.70 1.77
C ARG A 263 -19.72 5.28 0.52
N GLU A 264 -19.65 6.06 -0.56
CA GLU A 264 -20.26 5.71 -1.85
C GLU A 264 -19.67 4.41 -2.41
N GLN A 265 -18.36 4.22 -2.30
CA GLN A 265 -17.70 2.97 -2.68
C GLN A 265 -18.18 1.78 -1.82
N ALA A 266 -18.36 1.97 -0.52
CA ALA A 266 -18.90 0.93 0.36
C ALA A 266 -20.34 0.55 -0.01
N VAL A 267 -21.18 1.52 -0.34
CA VAL A 267 -22.52 1.25 -0.89
C VAL A 267 -22.41 0.44 -2.19
N ALA A 268 -21.52 0.81 -3.11
CA ALA A 268 -21.32 0.08 -4.36
C ALA A 268 -20.85 -1.37 -4.14
N VAL A 269 -20.02 -1.64 -3.13
CA VAL A 269 -19.61 -3.00 -2.76
C VAL A 269 -20.77 -3.81 -2.20
N ILE A 270 -21.58 -3.24 -1.32
CA ILE A 270 -22.74 -3.93 -0.70
C ILE A 270 -23.86 -4.18 -1.72
N THR A 271 -24.10 -3.21 -2.60
CA THR A 271 -25.21 -3.25 -3.57
C THR A 271 -24.82 -3.86 -4.91
N GLY A 272 -23.51 -4.08 -5.13
CA GLY A 272 -22.94 -4.42 -6.43
C GLY A 272 -23.69 -5.55 -7.10
N GLU A 273 -24.25 -5.30 -8.28
CA GLU A 273 -24.83 -6.36 -9.11
C GLU A 273 -25.79 -7.29 -8.32
N TRP A 274 -26.99 -6.80 -7.99
CA TRP A 274 -28.18 -7.66 -7.97
C TRP A 274 -28.40 -8.25 -9.40
N ARG A 275 -27.54 -9.20 -9.79
CA ARG A 275 -27.69 -10.09 -10.93
C ARG A 275 -27.21 -11.47 -10.51
N GLY A 276 -27.99 -12.09 -9.63
CA GLY A 276 -28.36 -13.50 -9.74
C GLY A 276 -29.77 -13.57 -10.31
#